data_AF-A0A1V5GIQ0-F1
#
_entry.id   AF-A0A1V5GIQ0-F1
#
_cell.length_a   1.000
_cell.length_b   1.000
_cell.length_c   1.000
_cell.angle_alpha   90.00
_cell.angle_beta   90.00
_cell.angle_gamma   90.00
#
_symmetry.space_group_name_H-M   'P 1'
#
loop_
_entity.id
_entity.type
_entity.pdbx_description
1 polymer ?
#
loop_
_entity_poly.entity_id
_entity_poly.type
_entity_poly.pdbx_seq_one_letter_code
_entity_poly.pdbx_strand_id
1 'polypeptide(L)'
;MKSVSPQIYSLISKIQTFQSVASFSLAGGTSLALRYNHRVSEAIDFFSDNMDYTNLQNKPSHSIDRLRLLPDSINRFTTKAILCRKVIKLISDKGQSLPHIKTIN
;
A
#
# COMPACT_ATOMS: atom_id res chain seq x y z
N MET A 1 -2.38 22.22 -0.65
CA MET A 1 -1.13 21.44 -0.52
C MET A 1 -0.83 20.76 -1.84
N LYS A 2 0.44 20.62 -2.23
CA LYS A 2 0.84 19.74 -3.34
C LYS A 2 1.10 18.35 -2.78
N SER A 3 0.56 17.33 -3.44
CA SER A 3 0.64 15.93 -2.99
C SER A 3 2.02 15.28 -3.13
N VAL A 4 2.89 15.87 -3.96
CA VAL A 4 4.30 15.51 -4.11
C VAL A 4 5.15 16.78 -4.27
N SER A 5 6.43 16.70 -3.90
CA SER A 5 7.37 17.80 -4.15
C SER A 5 7.64 17.96 -5.66
N PRO A 6 8.02 19.17 -6.13
CA PRO A 6 8.42 19.38 -7.53
C PRO A 6 9.53 18.42 -8.01
N GLN A 7 10.47 18.10 -7.12
CA GLN A 7 11.58 17.18 -7.38
C GLN A 7 11.08 15.76 -7.64
N ILE A 8 10.17 15.25 -6.79
CA ILE A 8 9.56 13.93 -6.97
C ILE A 8 8.72 13.87 -8.25
N TYR A 9 7.95 14.92 -8.54
CA TYR A 9 7.18 15.00 -9.77
C TYR A 9 8.07 14.94 -11.02
N SER A 10 9.17 15.71 -11.03
CA SER A 10 10.14 15.70 -12.13
C SER A 10 10.80 14.32 -12.28
N LEU A 11 11.15 13.67 -11.17
CA LEU A 11 11.73 12.33 -11.18
C LEU A 11 10.76 11.27 -11.73
N ILE A 12 9.50 11.25 -11.28
CA ILE A 12 8.47 10.34 -11.80
C ILE A 12 8.29 10.55 -13.30
N SER A 13 8.16 11.80 -13.73
CA SER A 13 8.00 12.16 -15.15
C SER A 13 9.19 11.66 -15.98
N LYS A 14 10.42 11.80 -15.47
CA LYS A 14 11.63 11.31 -16.12
C LYS A 14 11.69 9.78 -16.17
N ILE A 15 11.34 9.09 -15.10
CA ILE A 15 11.35 7.62 -15.07
C ILE A 15 10.36 7.07 -16.10
N GLN A 16 9.17 7.66 -16.21
CA GLN A 16 8.14 7.24 -17.15
C GLN A 16 8.51 7.42 -18.63
N THR A 17 9.59 8.12 -18.96
CA THR A 17 10.09 8.19 -20.35
C THR A 17 10.94 6.99 -20.75
N PHE A 18 11.40 6.17 -19.79
CA PHE A 18 12.23 5.01 -20.11
C PHE A 18 11.39 3.85 -20.64
N GLN A 19 11.75 3.34 -21.82
CA GLN A 19 11.07 2.20 -22.44
C GLN A 19 11.08 0.95 -21.55
N SER A 20 12.12 0.77 -20.72
CA SER A 20 12.24 -0.35 -19.78
C SER A 20 11.17 -0.37 -18.69
N VAL A 21 10.47 0.76 -18.45
CA VAL A 21 9.37 0.84 -17.49
C VAL A 21 8.03 1.14 -18.17
N ALA A 22 7.93 1.00 -19.49
CA ALA A 22 6.69 1.30 -20.23
C ALA A 22 5.50 0.44 -19.79
N SER A 23 5.75 -0.78 -19.31
CA SER A 23 4.71 -1.67 -18.75
C SER A 23 4.43 -1.43 -17.27
N PHE A 24 5.09 -0.46 -16.65
CA PHE A 24 4.94 -0.17 -15.23
C PHE A 24 4.03 1.05 -15.01
N SER A 25 3.14 0.93 -14.04
CA SER A 25 2.26 1.98 -13.55
C SER A 25 2.70 2.47 -12.18
N LEU A 26 2.54 3.77 -11.91
CA LEU A 26 2.75 4.32 -10.58
C LEU A 26 1.67 3.80 -9.62
N ALA A 27 2.09 3.17 -8.53
CA ALA A 27 1.26 2.47 -7.58
C ALA A 27 1.37 3.05 -6.16
N GLY A 28 0.79 2.33 -5.21
CA GLY A 28 0.97 2.58 -3.79
C GLY A 28 0.44 3.94 -3.32
N GLY A 29 1.04 4.42 -2.23
CA GLY A 29 0.58 5.61 -1.53
C GLY A 29 0.74 6.91 -2.34
N THR A 30 1.74 6.97 -3.22
CA THR A 30 2.02 8.17 -4.02
C THR A 30 1.03 8.32 -5.17
N SER A 31 0.61 7.23 -5.81
CA SER A 31 -0.46 7.26 -6.82
C SER A 31 -1.78 7.79 -6.23
N LEU A 32 -2.15 7.32 -5.03
CA LEU A 32 -3.34 7.82 -4.31
C LEU A 32 -3.18 9.28 -3.87
N ALA A 33 -1.99 9.68 -3.41
CA ALA A 33 -1.71 11.07 -3.02
C ALA A 33 -1.90 12.01 -4.21
N LEU A 34 -1.36 11.66 -5.38
CA LEU A 34 -1.55 12.42 -6.63
C LEU A 34 -3.03 12.49 -7.03
N ARG A 35 -3.76 11.37 -6.99
CA ARG A 35 -5.16 11.30 -7.40
C ARG A 35 -6.10 12.12 -6.53
N TYR A 36 -5.96 12.03 -5.20
CA TYR A 36 -6.92 12.63 -4.25
C TYR A 36 -6.40 13.90 -3.58
N ASN A 37 -5.15 14.29 -3.82
CA ASN A 37 -4.49 15.43 -3.19
C ASN A 37 -4.63 15.48 -1.65
N HIS A 38 -4.66 14.30 -1.00
CA HIS A 38 -5.10 14.14 0.38
C HIS A 38 -3.95 14.17 1.41
N ARG A 39 -2.70 14.02 0.96
CA ARG A 39 -1.49 14.12 1.79
C ARG A 39 -0.27 14.34 0.90
N VAL A 40 0.85 14.70 1.53
CA VAL A 40 2.18 14.67 0.87
C VAL A 40 2.71 13.24 0.87
N SER A 41 3.32 12.83 -0.24
CA SER A 41 4.02 11.55 -0.39
C SER A 41 5.36 11.76 -1.09
N GLU A 42 6.39 11.05 -0.62
CA GLU A 42 7.75 11.10 -1.17
C GLU A 42 8.23 9.74 -1.70
N ALA A 43 7.48 8.67 -1.45
CA ALA A 43 7.79 7.34 -1.96
C ALA A 43 7.50 7.21 -3.47
N ILE A 44 8.11 6.24 -4.14
CA ILE A 44 7.82 5.90 -5.54
C ILE A 44 7.69 4.38 -5.63
N ASP A 45 6.46 3.91 -5.85
CA ASP A 45 6.16 2.50 -6.06
C ASP A 45 5.73 2.31 -7.52
N PHE A 46 6.33 1.35 -8.21
CA PHE A 46 5.93 0.95 -9.55
C PHE A 46 5.39 -0.49 -9.54
N PHE A 47 4.38 -0.74 -10.35
CA PHE A 47 3.76 -2.05 -10.50
C PHE A 47 3.58 -2.39 -11.98
N SER A 48 3.76 -3.66 -12.36
CA SER A 48 3.50 -4.14 -13.71
C SER A 48 2.80 -5.49 -13.67
N ASP A 49 1.76 -5.66 -14.48
CA ASP A 49 1.03 -6.94 -14.62
C ASP A 49 1.87 -8.01 -15.34
N ASN A 50 2.94 -7.60 -16.02
CA ASN A 50 3.81 -8.51 -16.78
C ASN A 50 4.90 -9.16 -15.91
N MET A 51 4.94 -8.87 -14.61
CA MET A 51 5.93 -9.41 -13.69
C MET A 51 5.38 -10.64 -12.98
N ASP A 52 5.72 -11.84 -13.49
CA ASP A 52 5.46 -13.09 -12.78
C ASP A 52 6.58 -13.39 -11.78
N TYR A 53 6.29 -13.12 -10.50
CA TYR A 53 7.22 -13.39 -9.41
C TYR A 53 7.18 -14.84 -8.88
N THR A 54 6.38 -15.74 -9.49
CA THR A 54 6.20 -17.11 -8.98
C THR A 54 7.35 -18.04 -9.36
N ASN A 55 8.11 -17.74 -10.42
CA ASN A 55 9.13 -18.63 -10.98
C ASN A 55 10.58 -18.10 -10.91
N LEU A 56 10.85 -17.02 -10.17
CA LEU A 56 12.21 -16.48 -10.04
C LEU A 56 13.04 -17.30 -9.06
N GLN A 57 14.01 -18.08 -9.59
CA GLN A 57 15.07 -18.71 -8.80
C GLN A 57 15.90 -17.59 -8.13
N ASN A 58 16.03 -17.63 -6.80
CA ASN A 58 16.61 -16.54 -5.99
C ASN A 58 15.77 -15.25 -5.96
N LYS A 59 14.44 -15.34 -6.03
CA LYS A 59 13.56 -14.22 -5.75
C LYS A 59 14.04 -13.49 -4.48
N PRO A 60 14.38 -12.18 -4.57
CA PRO A 60 14.58 -11.39 -3.37
C PRO A 60 13.28 -11.47 -2.59
N SER A 61 13.32 -12.09 -1.40
CA SER A 61 12.20 -11.96 -0.47
C SER A 61 12.13 -10.48 -0.13
N HIS A 62 11.23 -9.73 -0.78
CA HIS A 62 11.02 -8.30 -0.53
C HIS A 62 10.57 -8.00 0.91
N SER A 63 10.56 -9.01 1.80
CA SER A 63 10.27 -8.92 3.21
C SER A 63 11.01 -10.04 3.97
N ILE A 64 12.34 -9.94 4.08
CA ILE A 64 12.99 -10.40 5.34
C ILE A 64 12.86 -9.33 6.42
N ASP A 65 12.65 -8.07 6.02
CA ASP A 65 11.89 -7.11 6.81
C ASP A 65 10.45 -7.60 6.88
N ARG A 66 10.21 -8.66 7.66
CA ARG A 66 9.04 -8.60 8.52
C ARG A 66 9.29 -7.33 9.33
N LEU A 67 8.71 -6.22 8.88
CA LEU A 67 8.22 -5.23 9.83
C LEU A 67 7.40 -6.08 10.80
N ARG A 68 8.04 -6.50 11.89
CA ARG A 68 7.42 -7.23 12.99
C ARG A 68 6.54 -6.20 13.66
N LEU A 69 5.47 -5.82 12.97
CA LEU A 69 4.36 -5.09 13.54
C LEU A 69 3.80 -5.88 14.72
N LEU A 70 4.10 -7.19 14.76
CA LEU A 70 3.72 -8.11 15.81
C LEU A 70 4.85 -9.08 16.16
N PRO A 71 4.90 -9.54 17.42
CA PRO A 71 5.75 -10.66 17.85
C PRO A 71 5.47 -11.92 17.04
N ASP A 72 6.47 -12.80 16.87
CA ASP A 72 6.33 -14.09 16.17
C ASP A 72 5.25 -15.01 16.77
N SER A 73 4.81 -14.75 18.00
CA SER A 73 3.73 -15.46 18.67
C SER A 73 2.32 -15.09 18.19
N ILE A 74 2.15 -14.02 17.40
CA ILE A 74 0.85 -13.53 16.96
C ILE A 74 0.66 -13.84 15.48
N ASN A 75 -0.19 -14.83 15.20
CA ASN A 75 -0.56 -15.18 13.82
C ASN A 75 -1.47 -14.13 13.17
N ARG A 76 -1.55 -14.17 11.82
CA ARG A 76 -2.37 -13.28 10.99
C ARG A 76 -3.85 -13.22 11.41
N PHE A 77 -4.44 -14.31 11.88
CA PHE A 77 -5.84 -14.35 12.29
C PHE A 77 -6.05 -13.54 13.58
N THR A 78 -5.15 -13.71 14.55
CA THR A 78 -5.12 -12.94 15.80
C THR A 78 -4.89 -11.45 15.51
N THR A 79 -3.97 -11.12 14.61
CA THR A 79 -3.74 -9.75 14.12
C THR A 79 -5.00 -9.13 13.56
N LYS A 80 -5.65 -9.83 12.62
CA LYS A 80 -6.88 -9.38 11.97
C LYS A 80 -7.97 -9.14 13.01
N ALA A 81 -8.14 -10.06 13.96
CA ALA A 81 -9.12 -9.94 15.03
C ALA A 81 -8.84 -8.75 15.97
N ILE A 82 -7.58 -8.50 16.33
CA ILE A 82 -7.19 -7.33 17.14
C ILE A 82 -7.47 -6.03 16.37
N LEU A 83 -7.09 -5.96 15.09
CA LEU A 83 -7.33 -4.80 14.26
C LEU A 83 -8.83 -4.53 14.12
N CYS A 84 -9.64 -5.56 13.82
CA CYS A 84 -11.10 -5.43 13.77
C CYS A 84 -11.67 -4.89 15.08
N ARG A 85 -11.24 -5.41 16.25
CA ARG A 85 -11.68 -4.90 17.55
C ARG A 85 -11.31 -3.43 17.77
N LYS A 86 -10.09 -3.03 17.40
CA LYS A 86 -9.65 -1.62 17.50
C LYS A 86 -10.47 -0.70 16.59
N VAL A 87 -10.76 -1.13 15.36
CA VAL A 87 -11.60 -0.35 14.44
C VAL A 87 -13.03 -0.24 14.95
N ILE A 88 -13.62 -1.33 15.45
CA ILE A 88 -14.97 -1.32 16.06
C ILE A 88 -15.02 -0.35 17.23
N LYS A 89 -14.02 -0.40 18.12
CA LYS A 89 -13.93 0.53 19.25
C LYS A 89 -13.84 1.98 18.78
N LEU A 90 -12.98 2.28 17.80
CA LEU A 90 -12.85 3.63 17.24
C LEU A 90 -14.16 4.14 16.62
N ILE A 91 -14.90 3.29 15.92
CA ILE A 91 -16.20 3.63 15.34
C ILE A 91 -17.22 3.94 16.45
N SER A 92 -17.26 3.11 17.48
CA SER A 92 -18.12 3.30 18.67
C SER A 92 -17.77 4.58 19.42
N ASP A 93 -16.49 4.84 19.66
CA ASP A 93 -15.99 6.04 20.37
C ASP A 93 -16.33 7.32 19.58
N LYS A 94 -16.50 7.21 18.26
CA LYS A 94 -16.94 8.30 17.38
C LYS A 94 -18.46 8.42 17.23
N GLY A 95 -19.24 7.58 17.94
CA GLY A 95 -20.70 7.55 17.83
C GLY A 95 -21.22 7.15 16.45
N GLN A 96 -20.40 6.49 15.64
CA GLN A 96 -20.77 6.03 14.31
C GLN A 96 -21.33 4.62 14.36
N SER A 97 -22.26 4.29 13.46
CA SER A 97 -22.76 2.92 13.33
C SER A 97 -21.73 2.04 12.63
N LEU A 98 -21.65 0.78 13.05
CA LEU A 98 -20.80 -0.21 12.39
C LEU A 98 -21.31 -0.47 10.96
N PRO A 99 -20.41 -0.55 9.96
CA PRO A 99 -20.82 -0.87 8.61
C PRO A 99 -21.43 -2.26 8.57
N HIS A 100 -22.58 -2.39 7.92
CA HIS A 100 -23.21 -3.69 7.68
C HIS A 100 -22.38 -4.46 6.65
N ILE A 101 -21.68 -5.51 7.09
CA ILE A 101 -20.88 -6.36 6.21
C ILE A 101 -21.84 -7.37 5.58
N LYS A 102 -22.12 -7.23 4.28
CA LYS A 102 -22.78 -8.30 3.51
C LYS A 102 -21.80 -9.45 3.34
N THR A 103 -22.22 -10.67 3.66
CA THR A 103 -21.50 -11.89 3.26
C THR A 103 -21.46 -11.95 1.74
N ILE A 104 -20.26 -11.94 1.17
CA ILE A 104 -20.04 -12.25 -0.24
C ILE A 104 -20.03 -13.77 -0.31
N ASN A 105 -21.14 -14.36 -0.73
CA ASN A 105 -21.23 -15.77 -1.12
C ASN A 105 -20.73 -15.92 -2.56
#